data_AF-A0A2G9GLW0-F1
#
_entry.id   AF-A0A2G9GLW0-F1
#
_cell.length_a   1.000
_cell.length_b   1.000
_cell.length_c   1.000
_cell.angle_alpha   90.00
_cell.angle_beta   90.00
_cell.angle_gamma   90.00
#
_symmetry.space_group_name_H-M   'P 1'
#
loop_
_entity.id
_entity.type
_entity.pdbx_description
1 polymer ?
#
loop_
_entity_poly.entity_id
_entity_poly.type
_entity_poly.pdbx_seq_one_letter_code
_entity_poly.pdbx_strand_id
1 'polypeptide(L)'
;MKTIKESINLHMTFLLAPLIFLFLITPQVLAGPPASRPDPEDAPVFARWLVNQGSWGVLGTLAQGRVPFGNVMSYSDGGSGFPYFYLSTTLDPTGFYALRNPWSSLTLSEYTLGTCNQADPQSPVCAKITLSGRLRLLPQNSKEAAFAEAALFADHPQLAGFPKQQGFRVFKLVITNIFLVNKYAPPRNLTVYQYLHSII
;
A
#
# COMPACT_ATOMS: atom_id res chain seq x y z
N MET A 1 -5.37 -80.13 -36.30
CA MET A 1 -5.83 -80.64 -34.99
C MET A 1 -4.69 -80.47 -33.98
N LYS A 2 -4.84 -79.53 -33.02
CA LYS A 2 -4.04 -79.30 -31.78
C LYS A 2 -2.54 -78.90 -31.93
N THR A 3 -1.91 -77.96 -31.20
CA THR A 3 -2.26 -76.85 -30.29
C THR A 3 -0.96 -76.09 -29.92
N ILE A 4 -1.07 -74.89 -29.31
CA ILE A 4 -0.14 -74.20 -28.36
C ILE A 4 0.98 -73.36 -29.03
N LYS A 5 1.38 -72.14 -28.62
CA LYS A 5 0.94 -71.04 -27.73
C LYS A 5 2.16 -70.10 -27.70
N GLU A 6 2.01 -68.79 -27.88
CA GLU A 6 2.64 -67.75 -27.05
C GLU A 6 2.35 -66.35 -27.59
N SER A 7 1.90 -65.50 -26.66
CA SER A 7 1.42 -64.15 -26.84
C SER A 7 2.52 -63.20 -26.35
N ILE A 8 2.98 -62.30 -27.21
CA ILE A 8 3.83 -61.18 -26.81
C ILE A 8 3.02 -59.91 -27.06
N ASN A 9 2.49 -59.34 -25.97
CA ASN A 9 1.81 -58.06 -25.94
C ASN A 9 2.82 -56.93 -26.13
N LEU A 10 2.69 -56.18 -27.22
CA LEU A 10 3.38 -54.93 -27.47
C LEU A 10 2.58 -53.78 -26.82
N HIS A 11 3.00 -53.32 -25.65
CA HIS A 11 2.45 -52.12 -25.02
C HIS A 11 3.48 -51.00 -24.97
N MET A 12 3.31 -50.11 -25.95
CA MET A 12 3.83 -48.76 -26.04
C MET A 12 3.48 -47.98 -24.77
N THR A 13 4.46 -47.71 -23.91
CA THR A 13 4.30 -46.83 -22.75
C THR A 13 5.17 -45.59 -22.93
N PHE A 14 4.52 -44.46 -23.23
CA PHE A 14 5.08 -43.13 -23.18
C PHE A 14 5.54 -42.86 -21.73
N LEU A 15 6.85 -42.73 -21.52
CA LEU A 15 7.41 -42.20 -20.27
C LEU A 15 7.09 -40.71 -20.19
N LEU A 16 6.03 -40.36 -19.46
CA LEU A 16 5.78 -39.01 -18.98
C LEU A 16 6.93 -38.59 -18.05
N ALA A 17 7.78 -37.67 -18.50
CA ALA A 17 8.71 -36.96 -17.63
C ALA A 17 7.90 -36.06 -16.67
N PRO A 18 8.14 -36.06 -15.36
CA PRO A 18 7.47 -35.16 -14.45
C PRO A 18 8.06 -33.75 -14.66
N LEU A 19 7.25 -32.80 -15.12
CA LEU A 19 7.56 -31.38 -14.97
C LEU A 19 7.61 -31.07 -13.47
N ILE A 20 8.80 -31.06 -12.90
CA ILE A 20 9.05 -30.48 -11.58
C ILE A 20 8.88 -28.97 -11.74
N PHE A 21 7.67 -28.47 -11.52
CA PHE A 21 7.43 -27.06 -11.28
C PHE A 21 8.09 -26.72 -9.95
N LEU A 22 9.33 -26.24 -10.02
CA LEU A 22 10.01 -25.63 -8.88
C LEU A 22 9.24 -24.35 -8.56
N PHE A 23 8.23 -24.45 -7.70
CA PHE A 23 7.64 -23.29 -7.05
C PHE A 23 8.77 -22.61 -6.28
N LEU A 24 9.33 -21.54 -6.85
CA LEU A 24 10.07 -20.55 -6.10
C LEU A 24 9.09 -20.03 -5.05
N ILE A 25 9.17 -20.59 -3.85
CA ILE A 25 8.51 -20.05 -2.67
C ILE A 25 9.19 -18.70 -2.46
N THR A 26 8.63 -17.64 -3.04
CA THR A 26 8.94 -16.30 -2.60
C THR A 26 8.58 -16.28 -1.12
N PRO A 27 9.48 -15.87 -0.22
CA PRO A 27 9.10 -15.66 1.16
C PRO A 27 8.04 -14.56 1.11
N GLN A 28 6.77 -14.95 1.28
CA GLN A 28 5.75 -14.00 1.66
C GLN A 28 6.23 -13.46 2.99
N VAL A 29 6.69 -12.21 2.99
CA VAL A 29 6.93 -11.47 4.22
C VAL A 29 5.59 -11.50 4.94
N LEU A 30 5.50 -12.37 5.94
CA LEU A 30 4.31 -12.47 6.78
C LEU A 30 4.26 -11.17 7.55
N ALA A 31 3.52 -10.18 7.02
CA ALA A 31 3.05 -9.08 7.82
C ALA A 31 2.39 -9.71 9.06
N GLY A 32 2.86 -9.32 10.25
CA GLY A 32 2.30 -9.81 11.50
C GLY A 32 0.78 -9.59 11.54
N PRO A 33 0.06 -10.29 12.44
CA PRO A 33 -1.36 -10.00 12.62
C PRO A 33 -1.55 -8.49 12.84
N PRO A 34 -2.54 -7.85 12.20
CA PRO A 34 -2.75 -6.43 12.36
C PRO A 34 -2.85 -6.09 13.85
N ALA A 35 -2.23 -4.98 14.26
CA ALA A 35 -2.39 -4.46 15.61
C ALA A 35 -3.89 -4.36 15.91
N SER A 36 -4.30 -4.69 17.14
CA SER A 36 -5.71 -4.71 17.51
C SER A 36 -6.37 -3.37 17.18
N ARG A 37 -7.53 -3.43 16.52
CA ARG A 37 -8.32 -2.25 16.15
C ARG A 37 -8.57 -1.35 17.38
N PRO A 38 -8.12 -0.07 17.38
CA PRO A 38 -8.29 0.83 18.52
C PRO A 38 -9.75 1.17 18.80
N ASP A 39 -9.99 1.71 20.00
CA ASP A 39 -11.29 2.30 20.35
C ASP A 39 -11.59 3.48 19.41
N PRO A 40 -12.74 3.51 18.70
CA PRO A 40 -13.14 4.64 17.87
C PRO A 40 -13.20 5.99 18.60
N GLU A 41 -13.32 6.00 19.93
CA GLU A 41 -13.28 7.23 20.71
C GLU A 41 -11.89 7.86 20.75
N ASP A 42 -10.82 7.06 20.70
CA ASP A 42 -9.44 7.56 20.62
C ASP A 42 -9.07 7.89 19.16
N ALA A 43 -9.64 8.98 18.65
CA ALA A 43 -9.46 9.38 17.25
C ALA A 43 -7.99 9.57 16.81
N PRO A 44 -7.11 10.17 17.63
CA PRO A 44 -5.69 10.29 17.29
C PRO A 44 -4.99 8.93 17.11
N VAL A 45 -5.16 8.00 18.07
CA VAL A 45 -4.58 6.64 17.99
C VAL A 45 -5.19 5.86 16.84
N PHE A 46 -6.52 5.91 16.67
CA PHE A 46 -7.22 5.24 15.58
C PHE A 46 -6.73 5.73 14.21
N ALA A 47 -6.57 7.05 14.02
CA ALA A 47 -6.06 7.61 12.77
C ALA A 47 -4.64 7.12 12.46
N ARG A 48 -3.76 7.10 13.46
CA ARG A 48 -2.38 6.62 13.29
C ARG A 48 -2.30 5.15 13.01
N TRP A 49 -3.07 4.35 13.73
CA TRP A 49 -3.18 2.92 13.48
C TRP A 49 -3.66 2.66 12.06
N LEU A 50 -4.72 3.32 11.59
CA LEU A 50 -5.27 3.10 10.24
C LEU A 50 -4.24 3.43 9.14
N VAL A 51 -3.44 4.48 9.32
CA VAL A 51 -2.36 4.85 8.37
C VAL A 51 -1.16 3.91 8.48
N ASN A 52 -0.82 3.44 9.67
CA ASN A 52 0.31 2.53 9.85
C ASN A 52 0.03 1.09 9.39
N GLN A 53 -1.21 0.62 9.54
CA GLN A 53 -1.60 -0.72 9.12
C GLN A 53 -1.89 -0.81 7.61
N GLY A 54 -2.14 0.32 6.94
CA GLY A 54 -2.36 0.35 5.50
C GLY A 54 -1.05 0.27 4.71
N SER A 55 -1.11 -0.37 3.54
CA SER A 55 0.05 -0.50 2.65
C SER A 55 -0.15 0.22 1.30
N TRP A 56 -1.39 0.57 0.95
CA TRP A 56 -1.73 1.28 -0.27
C TRP A 56 -2.97 2.16 -0.07
N GLY A 57 -3.19 3.10 -0.99
CA GLY A 57 -4.38 3.95 -0.99
C GLY A 57 -4.62 4.64 -2.33
N VAL A 58 -5.62 5.52 -2.36
CA VAL A 58 -5.87 6.40 -3.50
C VAL A 58 -5.22 7.74 -3.23
N LEU A 59 -4.17 8.05 -3.98
CA LEU A 59 -3.48 9.34 -3.95
C LEU A 59 -4.09 10.25 -5.01
N GLY A 60 -4.80 11.27 -4.54
CA GLY A 60 -5.32 12.37 -5.32
C GLY A 60 -4.25 13.42 -5.60
N THR A 61 -4.04 13.72 -6.88
CA THR A 61 -3.22 14.84 -7.37
C THR A 61 -4.05 15.70 -8.33
N LEU A 62 -3.47 16.76 -8.88
CA LEU A 62 -4.15 17.65 -9.82
C LEU A 62 -3.57 17.51 -11.23
N ALA A 63 -4.27 16.77 -12.09
CA ALA A 63 -3.96 16.71 -13.52
C ALA A 63 -4.05 18.10 -14.13
N GLN A 64 -2.97 18.48 -14.82
CA GLN A 64 -2.80 19.83 -15.38
C GLN A 64 -3.05 20.96 -14.35
N GLY A 65 -2.86 20.67 -13.05
CA GLY A 65 -3.05 21.60 -11.95
C GLY A 65 -4.50 21.96 -11.64
N ARG A 66 -5.50 21.32 -12.27
CA ARG A 66 -6.91 21.72 -12.16
C ARG A 66 -7.90 20.58 -11.99
N VAL A 67 -7.63 19.41 -12.56
CA VAL A 67 -8.56 18.28 -12.57
C VAL A 67 -8.13 17.28 -11.50
N PRO A 68 -9.00 16.92 -10.54
CA PRO A 68 -8.70 15.86 -9.58
C PRO A 68 -8.37 14.55 -10.29
N PHE A 69 -7.22 13.97 -9.97
CA PHE A 69 -6.75 12.71 -10.52
C PHE A 69 -6.37 11.78 -9.37
N GLY A 70 -7.17 10.73 -9.16
CA GLY A 70 -6.87 9.68 -8.19
C GLY A 70 -6.10 8.54 -8.84
N ASN A 71 -5.03 8.09 -8.19
CA ASN A 71 -4.27 6.93 -8.63
C ASN A 71 -3.98 5.99 -7.44
N VAL A 72 -3.90 4.69 -7.70
CA VAL A 72 -3.59 3.68 -6.67
C VAL A 72 -2.10 3.69 -6.41
N MET A 73 -1.72 3.89 -5.16
CA MET A 73 -0.33 4.04 -4.76
C MET A 73 -0.02 3.21 -3.52
N SER A 74 1.06 2.43 -3.59
CA SER A 74 1.73 1.91 -2.41
C SER A 74 2.37 3.04 -1.61
N TYR A 75 2.32 2.93 -0.29
CA TYR A 75 3.00 3.85 0.62
C TYR A 75 3.53 3.10 1.84
N SER A 76 4.41 3.76 2.57
CA SER A 76 4.81 3.38 3.92
C SER A 76 4.82 4.63 4.78
N ASP A 77 4.37 4.55 6.03
CA ASP A 77 4.54 5.64 6.99
C ASP A 77 5.83 5.52 7.82
N GLY A 78 6.52 4.38 7.72
CA GLY A 78 7.70 4.04 8.52
C GLY A 78 7.48 4.16 10.04
N GLY A 79 6.23 4.05 10.51
CA GLY A 79 5.83 4.32 11.90
C GLY A 79 5.85 5.81 12.30
N SER A 80 6.23 6.71 11.40
CA SER A 80 6.32 8.15 11.66
C SER A 80 4.98 8.88 11.57
N GLY A 81 3.96 8.26 10.97
CA GLY A 81 2.69 8.88 10.62
C GLY A 81 2.72 9.70 9.32
N PHE A 82 3.86 9.96 8.70
CA PHE A 82 3.90 10.62 7.39
C PHE A 82 3.93 9.60 6.25
N PRO A 83 2.96 9.62 5.32
CA PRO A 83 3.01 8.76 4.15
C PRO A 83 4.17 9.12 3.23
N TYR A 84 5.02 8.15 2.95
CA TYR A 84 6.07 8.20 1.94
C TYR A 84 5.69 7.35 0.72
N PHE A 85 6.13 7.76 -0.46
CA PHE A 85 5.83 7.11 -1.73
C PHE A 85 7.08 7.00 -2.59
N TYR A 86 7.18 5.97 -3.43
CA TYR A 86 8.25 5.83 -4.42
C TYR A 86 7.68 6.00 -5.83
N LEU A 87 7.79 7.21 -6.37
CA LEU A 87 7.09 7.61 -7.60
C LEU A 87 8.09 8.00 -8.68
N SER A 88 7.76 7.70 -9.95
CA SER A 88 8.50 8.24 -11.08
C SER A 88 8.15 9.72 -11.28
N THR A 89 9.18 10.56 -11.47
CA THR A 89 9.01 11.97 -11.83
C THR A 89 8.75 12.18 -13.33
N THR A 90 8.87 11.14 -14.16
CA THR A 90 8.84 11.23 -15.63
C THR A 90 7.84 10.30 -16.29
N LEU A 91 7.54 9.14 -15.71
CA LEU A 91 6.68 8.12 -16.32
C LEU A 91 5.29 8.06 -15.68
N ASP A 92 5.20 8.32 -14.37
CA ASP A 92 3.93 8.31 -13.66
C ASP A 92 3.34 9.73 -13.62
N PRO A 93 2.11 9.95 -14.14
CA PRO A 93 1.44 11.23 -14.06
C PRO A 93 1.33 11.78 -12.63
N THR A 94 1.23 10.92 -11.62
CA THR A 94 1.07 11.29 -10.21
C THR A 94 2.26 12.08 -9.70
N GLY A 95 3.47 11.55 -9.86
CA GLY A 95 4.71 12.24 -9.46
C GLY A 95 4.92 13.51 -10.26
N PHE A 96 4.66 13.47 -11.56
CA PHE A 96 4.74 14.64 -12.43
C PHE A 96 3.75 15.76 -12.06
N TYR A 97 2.50 15.42 -11.76
CA TYR A 97 1.47 16.38 -11.34
C TYR A 97 1.82 17.02 -9.99
N ALA A 98 2.33 16.22 -9.04
CA ALA A 98 2.76 16.71 -7.74
C ALA A 98 3.91 17.73 -7.83
N LEU A 99 4.83 17.56 -8.78
CA LEU A 99 5.92 18.53 -9.02
C LEU A 99 5.41 19.87 -9.54
N ARG A 100 4.30 19.89 -10.29
CA ARG A 100 3.69 21.12 -10.80
C ARG A 100 2.77 21.79 -9.79
N ASN A 101 1.97 20.99 -9.09
CA ASN A 101 1.10 21.45 -8.02
C ASN A 101 1.14 20.42 -6.88
N PRO A 102 1.74 20.76 -5.72
CA PRO A 102 1.97 19.80 -4.67
C PRO A 102 0.70 19.46 -3.88
N TRP A 103 -0.41 20.18 -4.07
CA TRP A 103 -1.65 19.88 -3.33
C TRP A 103 -2.16 18.49 -3.70
N SER A 104 -2.30 17.66 -2.67
CA SER A 104 -2.63 16.24 -2.83
C SER A 104 -3.38 15.72 -1.61
N SER A 105 -4.07 14.60 -1.78
CA SER A 105 -4.71 13.88 -0.68
C SER A 105 -4.52 12.38 -0.80
N LEU A 106 -4.25 11.70 0.31
CA LEU A 106 -4.24 10.24 0.38
C LEU A 106 -5.51 9.78 1.08
N THR A 107 -6.30 8.93 0.44
CA THR A 107 -7.48 8.30 1.05
C THR A 107 -7.24 6.82 1.28
N LEU A 108 -7.56 6.37 2.49
CA LEU A 108 -7.43 4.99 2.96
C LEU A 108 -8.77 4.50 3.49
N SER A 109 -8.98 3.20 3.35
CA SER A 109 -10.16 2.49 3.85
C SER A 109 -9.72 1.38 4.79
N GLU A 110 -10.34 1.29 5.96
CA GLU A 110 -10.17 0.17 6.90
C GLU A 110 -10.62 -1.16 6.28
N TYR A 111 -11.49 -1.12 5.26
CA TYR A 111 -12.04 -2.33 4.63
C TYR A 111 -10.95 -3.28 4.13
N THR A 112 -9.84 -2.73 3.62
CA THR A 112 -8.71 -3.51 3.11
C THR A 112 -7.93 -4.23 4.21
N LEU A 113 -8.09 -3.81 5.47
CA LEU A 113 -7.48 -4.44 6.65
C LEU A 113 -8.32 -5.62 7.17
N GLY A 114 -9.56 -5.78 6.71
CA GLY A 114 -10.46 -6.84 7.17
C GLY A 114 -11.00 -6.65 8.59
N THR A 115 -10.78 -5.49 9.23
CA THR A 115 -11.18 -5.21 10.62
C THR A 115 -12.55 -4.55 10.76
N CYS A 116 -13.26 -4.35 9.65
CA CYS A 116 -14.56 -3.66 9.62
C CYS A 116 -15.78 -4.50 10.06
N ASN A 117 -15.60 -5.69 10.65
CA ASN A 117 -16.71 -6.56 11.12
C ASN A 117 -17.84 -6.75 10.08
N GLN A 118 -17.48 -7.03 8.82
CA GLN A 118 -18.40 -7.20 7.67
C GLN A 118 -19.22 -5.96 7.29
N ALA A 119 -18.98 -4.80 7.91
CA ALA A 119 -19.62 -3.57 7.50
C ALA A 119 -19.19 -3.17 6.08
N ASP A 120 -20.12 -2.61 5.33
CA ASP A 120 -19.87 -2.06 3.99
C ASP A 120 -18.76 -0.97 4.04
N PRO A 121 -17.87 -0.86 3.04
CA PRO A 121 -16.82 0.17 3.00
C PRO A 121 -17.32 1.61 3.15
N GLN A 122 -18.57 1.89 2.75
CA GLN A 122 -19.18 3.21 2.91
C GLN A 122 -19.66 3.45 4.34
N SER A 123 -19.95 2.41 5.11
CA SER A 123 -20.42 2.51 6.49
C SER A 123 -19.44 3.31 7.36
N PRO A 124 -19.92 4.25 8.21
CA PRO A 124 -19.05 5.00 9.12
C PRO A 124 -18.26 4.14 10.12
N VAL A 125 -18.77 2.96 10.49
CA VAL A 125 -18.05 2.03 11.38
C VAL A 125 -16.95 1.24 10.67
N CYS A 126 -16.95 1.21 9.33
CA CYS A 126 -15.78 0.81 8.55
C CYS A 126 -14.98 2.08 8.25
N ALA A 127 -13.94 2.30 9.04
CA ALA A 127 -13.31 3.61 9.10
C ALA A 127 -12.65 4.00 7.77
N LYS A 128 -12.59 5.30 7.54
CA LYS A 128 -11.92 5.90 6.39
C LYS A 128 -11.23 7.17 6.81
N ILE A 129 -10.03 7.39 6.26
CA ILE A 129 -9.23 8.57 6.51
C ILE A 129 -8.77 9.19 5.19
N THR A 130 -8.87 10.51 5.10
CA THR A 130 -8.24 11.29 4.03
C THR A 130 -7.25 12.26 4.67
N LEU A 131 -5.97 12.07 4.33
CA LEU A 131 -4.87 12.97 4.68
C LEU A 131 -4.68 13.94 3.53
N SER A 132 -4.91 15.23 3.74
CA SER A 132 -4.73 16.26 2.71
C SER A 132 -3.53 17.14 3.05
N GLY A 133 -2.77 17.54 2.03
CA GLY A 133 -1.59 18.37 2.23
C GLY A 133 -0.76 18.55 0.97
N ARG A 134 0.57 18.56 1.14
CA ARG A 134 1.52 18.82 0.06
C ARG A 134 2.42 17.62 -0.18
N LEU A 135 2.30 16.99 -1.34
CA LEU A 135 3.19 15.92 -1.77
C LEU A 135 4.51 16.52 -2.27
N ARG A 136 5.60 16.23 -1.56
CA ARG A 136 6.92 16.84 -1.79
C ARG A 136 7.96 15.79 -2.11
N LEU A 137 8.69 16.02 -3.20
CA LEU A 137 9.89 15.26 -3.53
C LEU A 137 10.95 15.49 -2.45
N LEU A 138 11.50 14.41 -1.88
CA LEU A 138 12.59 14.51 -0.92
C LEU A 138 13.95 14.67 -1.62
N PRO A 139 14.88 15.43 -1.02
CA PRO A 139 16.26 15.49 -1.49
C PRO A 139 16.90 14.10 -1.42
N GLN A 140 17.47 13.63 -2.53
CA GLN A 140 17.94 12.24 -2.69
C GLN A 140 18.96 11.81 -1.63
N ASN A 141 19.82 12.73 -1.19
CA ASN A 141 20.90 12.45 -0.24
C ASN A 141 20.55 12.86 1.20
N SER A 142 19.27 13.10 1.49
CA SER A 142 18.82 13.41 2.85
C SER A 142 18.68 12.14 3.68
N LYS A 143 18.91 12.25 4.99
CA LYS A 143 18.67 11.16 5.94
C LYS A 143 17.21 10.68 5.90
N GLU A 144 16.27 11.60 5.72
CA GLU A 144 14.84 11.27 5.62
C GLU A 144 14.51 10.47 4.37
N ALA A 145 15.08 10.82 3.21
CA ALA A 145 14.87 10.05 1.98
C ALA A 145 15.39 8.62 2.11
N ALA A 146 16.57 8.43 2.72
CA ALA A 146 17.13 7.10 2.96
C ALA A 146 16.27 6.27 3.92
N PHE A 147 15.79 6.88 5.01
CA PHE A 147 14.86 6.24 5.94
C PHE A 147 13.56 5.81 5.23
N ALA A 148 12.95 6.72 4.50
CA ALA A 148 11.69 6.47 3.80
C ALA A 148 11.83 5.44 2.67
N GLU A 149 12.93 5.45 1.91
CA GLU A 149 13.23 4.43 0.90
C GLU A 149 13.35 3.04 1.54
N ALA A 150 14.06 2.93 2.67
CA ALA A 150 14.19 1.67 3.39
C ALA A 150 12.83 1.16 3.91
N ALA A 151 12.01 2.04 4.50
CA ALA A 151 10.66 1.69 4.96
C ALA A 151 9.76 1.24 3.79
N LEU A 152 9.77 1.98 2.69
CA LEU A 152 9.03 1.63 1.48
C LEU A 152 9.43 0.27 0.91
N PHE A 153 10.72 -0.06 0.89
CA PHE A 153 11.20 -1.33 0.36
C PHE A 153 11.00 -2.50 1.33
N ALA A 154 10.96 -2.23 2.63
CA ALA A 154 10.57 -3.24 3.62
C ALA A 154 9.10 -3.62 3.47
N ASP A 155 8.21 -2.62 3.33
CA ASP A 155 6.78 -2.85 3.19
C ASP A 155 6.40 -3.33 1.77
N HIS A 156 7.15 -2.90 0.76
CA HIS A 156 6.90 -3.20 -0.66
C HIS A 156 8.19 -3.62 -1.39
N PRO A 157 8.67 -4.87 -1.22
CA PRO A 157 9.95 -5.33 -1.77
C PRO A 157 10.10 -5.16 -3.29
N GLN A 158 8.99 -5.21 -4.04
CA GLN A 158 9.01 -5.02 -5.49
C GLN A 158 9.50 -3.62 -5.91
N LEU A 159 9.27 -2.59 -5.09
CA LEU A 159 9.67 -1.21 -5.40
C LEU A 159 11.18 -1.05 -5.49
N ALA A 160 11.96 -1.88 -4.77
CA ALA A 160 13.42 -1.87 -4.83
C ALA A 160 13.96 -2.23 -6.23
N GLY A 161 13.20 -3.01 -7.00
CA GLY A 161 13.53 -3.39 -8.38
C GLY A 161 13.17 -2.35 -9.42
N PHE A 162 12.47 -1.27 -9.06
CA PHE A 162 12.03 -0.27 -10.03
C PHE A 162 13.25 0.53 -10.56
N PRO A 163 13.35 0.75 -11.88
CA PRO A 163 14.55 1.29 -12.50
C PRO A 163 14.79 2.75 -12.10
N LYS A 164 15.78 3.02 -11.25
CA LYS A 164 16.13 4.37 -10.77
C LYS A 164 16.38 5.38 -11.90
N GLN A 165 16.90 4.92 -13.04
CA GLN A 165 17.13 5.75 -14.24
C GLN A 165 15.83 6.31 -14.84
N GLN A 166 14.68 5.72 -14.53
CA GLN A 166 13.36 6.19 -14.94
C GLN A 166 12.73 7.18 -13.94
N GLY A 167 13.56 7.86 -13.15
CA GLY A 167 13.14 8.97 -12.30
C GLY A 167 12.37 8.57 -11.05
N PHE A 168 12.45 7.31 -10.60
CA PHE A 168 11.84 6.88 -9.35
C PHE A 168 12.54 7.52 -8.16
N ARG A 169 11.75 8.19 -7.31
CA ARG A 169 12.21 9.00 -6.19
C ARG A 169 11.23 8.95 -5.03
N VAL A 170 11.73 9.23 -3.83
CA VAL A 170 10.90 9.29 -2.63
C VAL A 170 10.16 10.63 -2.53
N PHE A 171 8.85 10.55 -2.35
CA PHE A 171 7.97 11.67 -2.02
C PHE A 171 7.42 11.50 -0.60
N LYS A 172 7.14 12.61 0.07
CA LYS A 172 6.46 12.69 1.37
C LYS A 172 5.17 13.49 1.24
N LEU A 173 4.07 12.99 1.79
CA LEU A 173 2.88 13.81 1.99
C LEU A 173 3.00 14.60 3.30
N VAL A 174 3.25 15.91 3.17
CA VAL A 174 3.24 16.83 4.31
C VAL A 174 1.79 17.19 4.63
N ILE A 175 1.25 16.59 5.70
CA ILE A 175 -0.16 16.67 6.08
C ILE A 175 -0.50 18.07 6.61
N THR A 176 -1.60 18.64 6.13
CA THR A 176 -2.16 19.90 6.63
C THR A 176 -3.57 19.75 7.18
N ASN A 177 -4.32 18.73 6.73
CA ASN A 177 -5.67 18.45 7.20
C ASN A 177 -5.92 16.95 7.26
N ILE A 178 -6.74 16.53 8.23
CA ILE A 178 -7.15 15.14 8.42
C ILE A 178 -8.67 15.08 8.44
N PHE A 179 -9.24 14.23 7.60
CA PHE A 179 -10.64 13.86 7.63
C PHE A 179 -10.74 12.41 8.07
N LEU A 180 -11.35 12.13 9.23
CA LEU A 180 -11.54 10.78 9.75
C LEU A 180 -13.02 10.54 10.04
N VAL A 181 -13.54 9.41 9.56
CA VAL A 181 -14.85 8.87 9.96
C VAL A 181 -14.62 7.42 10.41
N ASN A 182 -14.98 7.12 11.65
CA ASN A 182 -14.79 5.78 12.26
C ASN A 182 -15.97 5.33 13.13
N LYS A 183 -17.07 6.10 13.16
CA LYS A 183 -18.33 5.81 13.84
C LYS A 183 -19.47 6.64 13.25
N TYR A 184 -20.72 6.32 13.59
CA TYR A 184 -21.90 7.12 13.21
C TYR A 184 -21.94 8.45 13.99
N ALA A 185 -21.11 9.40 13.56
CA ALA A 185 -21.01 10.76 14.08
C ALA A 185 -20.43 11.68 12.99
N PRO A 186 -20.46 13.01 13.18
CA PRO A 186 -19.68 13.92 12.35
C PRO A 186 -18.20 13.50 12.30
N PRO A 187 -17.47 13.88 11.23
CA PRO A 187 -16.05 13.61 11.12
C PRO A 187 -15.28 14.06 12.37
N ARG A 188 -14.29 13.26 12.78
CA ARG A 188 -13.52 13.54 13.99
C ARG A 188 -12.71 14.83 13.80
N ASN A 189 -12.80 15.73 14.78
CA ASN A 189 -11.97 16.94 14.80
C ASN A 189 -10.58 16.58 15.33
N LEU A 190 -9.64 16.30 14.42
CA LEU A 190 -8.28 15.87 14.72
C LEU A 190 -7.27 16.84 14.11
N THR A 191 -6.39 17.39 14.94
CA THR A 191 -5.27 18.20 14.46
C THR A 191 -4.11 17.32 14.00
N VAL A 192 -3.29 17.86 13.09
CA VAL A 192 -2.04 17.19 12.66
C VAL A 192 -1.10 16.95 13.85
N TYR A 193 -1.07 17.86 14.83
CA TYR A 193 -0.27 17.69 16.04
C TYR A 193 -0.70 16.47 16.85
N GLN A 194 -1.99 16.34 17.17
CA GLN A 194 -2.52 15.18 17.90
C GLN A 194 -2.22 13.87 17.18
N TYR A 195 -2.42 13.84 15.86
CA TYR A 195 -2.10 12.69 15.02
C TYR A 195 -0.61 12.29 15.13
N LEU A 196 0.32 13.23 14.91
CA LEU A 196 1.75 12.91 14.90
C LEU A 196 2.31 12.53 16.29
N HIS A 197 1.68 12.97 17.38
CA HIS A 197 2.14 12.70 18.75
C HIS A 197 1.40 11.54 19.42
N SER A 198 0.55 10.82 18.69
CA SER A 198 -0.05 9.59 19.20
C SER A 198 0.92 8.41 19.06
N ILE A 199 0.98 7.60 20.10
CA ILE A 199 1.77 6.36 20.14
C ILE A 199 0.83 5.23 19.74
N ILE A 200 1.29 4.38 18.81
CA ILE A 200 0.59 3.19 18.32
C ILE A 200 1.40 1.94 18.60
#